data_AF-A0A060BVD2-F1
#
_entry.id   AF-A0A060BVD2-F1
#
_cell.length_a   1.000
_cell.length_b   1.000
_cell.length_c   1.000
_cell.angle_alpha   90.00
_cell.angle_beta   90.00
_cell.angle_gamma   90.00
#
_symmetry.space_group_name_H-M   'P 1'
#
loop_
_entity.id
_entity.type
_entity.pdbx_description
1 polymer ?
#
loop_
_entity_poly.entity_id
_entity_poly.type
_entity_poly.pdbx_seq_one_letter_code
_entity_poly.pdbx_strand_id
1 'polypeptide(L)'
;YVSTVDSGNLCACLIALRRGLLELGEEKLARRAGALADAMEFLPLYDPMRKLFYIGYDAEQTRYTEGWYDLMASEARLASYVAVSRGQVESRHWRALSRALAGGGGRCGMVSVDGDHVRVFHASSAAACPISDL
;
A
#
# COMPACT_ATOMS: atom_id res chain seq x y z
N TYR A 1 13.28 12.97 1.91
CA TYR A 1 12.12 12.38 1.21
C TYR A 1 11.52 11.26 2.05
N VAL A 2 10.19 11.23 2.21
CA VAL A 2 9.43 10.20 2.94
C VAL A 2 8.48 9.53 1.96
N SER A 3 8.75 8.26 1.64
CA SER A 3 7.96 7.45 0.71
C SER A 3 6.84 6.72 1.44
N THR A 4 5.61 6.77 0.92
CA THR A 4 4.47 6.04 1.50
C THR A 4 4.69 4.52 1.40
N VAL A 5 5.20 4.05 0.26
CA VAL A 5 5.42 2.61 0.02
C VAL A 5 6.52 2.07 0.92
N ASP A 6 7.66 2.74 0.99
CA ASP A 6 8.78 2.27 1.81
C ASP A 6 8.41 2.26 3.29
N SER A 7 7.68 3.29 3.73
CA SER A 7 7.16 3.37 5.10
C SER A 7 6.15 2.24 5.38
N GLY A 8 5.26 1.94 4.43
CA GLY A 8 4.29 0.84 4.55
C GLY A 8 4.97 -0.52 4.65
N ASN A 9 5.93 -0.77 3.76
CA ASN A 9 6.70 -2.01 3.72
C ASN A 9 7.52 -2.20 4.99
N LEU A 10 8.23 -1.16 5.44
CA LEU A 10 8.98 -1.19 6.70
C LEU A 10 8.07 -1.47 7.90
N CYS A 11 6.92 -0.79 8.00
CA CYS A 11 5.99 -1.01 9.10
C CYS A 11 5.47 -2.46 9.12
N ALA A 12 5.10 -3.01 7.96
CA ALA A 12 4.65 -4.40 7.86
C ALA A 12 5.75 -5.40 8.26
N CYS A 13 6.99 -5.17 7.81
CA CYS A 13 8.15 -5.97 8.20
C CYS A 13 8.39 -5.92 9.72
N LEU A 14 8.28 -4.75 10.35
CA LEU A 14 8.43 -4.61 11.80
C LEU A 14 7.33 -5.35 12.58
N ILE A 15 6.08 -5.34 12.08
CA ILE A 15 4.97 -6.10 12.66
C ILE A 15 5.24 -7.61 12.57
N ALA A 16 5.67 -8.09 11.40
CA ALA A 16 6.01 -9.50 11.21
C ALA A 16 7.22 -9.91 12.06
N LEU A 17 8.27 -9.08 12.08
CA LEU A 17 9.48 -9.28 12.86
C LEU A 17 9.17 -9.37 14.35
N ARG A 18 8.32 -8.49 14.88
CA ARG A 18 7.87 -8.55 16.28
C ARG A 18 7.28 -9.92 16.61
N ARG A 19 6.46 -10.48 15.73
CA ARG A 19 5.84 -11.80 15.96
C ARG A 19 6.86 -12.93 15.94
N GLY A 20 7.75 -12.95 14.94
CA GLY A 20 8.83 -13.95 14.88
C GLY A 20 9.78 -13.87 16.08
N LEU A 21 10.11 -12.67 16.55
CA LEU A 21 10.95 -12.50 17.75
C LEU A 21 10.28 -13.02 19.02
N LEU A 22 8.96 -12.87 19.16
CA LEU A 22 8.23 -13.44 20.30
C LEU A 22 8.26 -14.97 20.28
N GLU A 23 8.14 -15.59 19.11
CA GLU A 23 8.24 -17.05 18.95
C GLU A 23 9.64 -17.58 19.31
N LEU A 24 10.68 -16.77 19.09
CA LEU A 24 12.06 -17.09 19.45
C LEU A 24 12.42 -16.76 20.91
N GLY A 25 11.51 -16.19 21.70
CA GLY A 25 11.78 -15.76 23.08
C GLY A 25 12.57 -14.45 23.20
N GLU A 26 12.76 -13.72 22.10
CA GLU A 26 13.53 -12.47 22.03
C GLU A 26 12.68 -11.23 22.42
N GLU A 27 12.12 -11.23 23.64
CA GLU A 27 11.13 -10.23 24.08
C GLU A 27 11.62 -8.78 23.97
N LYS A 28 12.90 -8.54 24.30
CA LYS A 28 13.48 -7.18 24.26
C LYS A 28 13.51 -6.63 22.84
N LEU A 29 13.87 -7.46 21.87
CA LEU A 29 13.89 -7.07 20.46
C LEU A 29 12.46 -6.95 19.92
N ALA A 30 11.56 -7.86 20.30
CA ALA A 30 10.15 -7.78 19.93
C ALA A 30 9.51 -6.47 20.39
N ARG A 31 9.79 -6.04 21.63
CA ARG A 31 9.32 -4.74 22.15
C ARG A 31 9.86 -3.56 21.34
N ARG A 32 11.13 -3.59 20.94
CA ARG A 32 11.73 -2.53 20.11
C ARG A 32 11.12 -2.47 18.72
N ALA A 33 10.97 -3.63 18.06
CA ALA A 33 10.33 -3.71 16.75
C ALA A 33 8.88 -3.22 16.81
N GLY A 34 8.14 -3.62 17.85
CA GLY A 34 6.79 -3.12 18.12
C GLY A 34 6.74 -1.62 18.31
N ALA A 35 7.58 -1.06 19.17
CA ALA A 35 7.62 0.38 19.42
C ALA A 35 7.93 1.19 18.15
N LEU A 36 8.85 0.71 17.30
CA LEU A 36 9.12 1.35 16.02
C LEU A 36 7.90 1.32 15.10
N ALA A 37 7.24 0.16 14.94
CA ALA A 37 6.02 0.07 14.13
C ALA A 37 4.89 0.94 14.71
N ASP A 38 4.70 0.93 16.02
CA ASP A 38 3.65 1.66 16.72
C ASP A 38 3.83 3.19 16.58
N ALA A 39 5.07 3.68 16.54
CA ALA A 39 5.39 5.09 16.30
C ALA A 39 5.20 5.56 14.84
N MET A 40 4.95 4.66 13.87
CA MET A 40 4.75 5.04 12.48
C MET A 40 3.34 5.58 12.23
N GLU A 41 3.27 6.80 11.71
CA GLU A 41 2.04 7.52 11.37
C GLU A 41 1.93 7.74 9.86
N PHE A 42 0.83 7.26 9.27
CA PHE A 42 0.54 7.35 7.85
C PHE A 42 -0.40 8.51 7.51
N LEU A 43 -1.15 9.03 8.49
CA LEU A 43 -2.10 10.13 8.30
C LEU A 43 -1.46 11.37 7.63
N PRO A 44 -0.21 11.78 7.92
CA PRO A 44 0.43 12.90 7.23
C PRO A 44 0.64 12.70 5.73
N LEU A 45 0.66 11.46 5.24
CA LEU A 45 0.82 11.12 3.83
C LEU A 45 -0.52 10.89 3.11
N TYR A 46 -1.64 11.03 3.83
CA TYR A 46 -2.98 10.76 3.34
C TYR A 46 -3.69 12.04 2.91
N ASP A 47 -4.29 12.02 1.72
CA ASP A 47 -5.20 13.07 1.26
C ASP A 47 -6.64 12.70 1.68
N PRO A 48 -7.22 13.40 2.68
CA PRO A 48 -8.56 13.08 3.17
C PRO A 48 -9.67 13.49 2.20
N MET A 49 -9.42 14.35 1.22
CA MET A 49 -10.40 14.72 0.20
C MET A 49 -10.49 13.63 -0.87
N ARG A 50 -9.35 13.17 -1.38
CA ARG A 50 -9.28 12.10 -2.40
C ARG A 50 -9.43 10.71 -1.83
N LYS A 51 -9.23 10.56 -0.51
CA LYS A 51 -9.16 9.29 0.20
C LYS A 51 -8.04 8.38 -0.32
N LEU A 52 -6.93 8.97 -0.77
CA LEU A 52 -5.76 8.26 -1.33
C LEU A 52 -4.48 8.75 -0.65
N PHE A 53 -3.42 7.96 -0.73
CA PHE A 53 -2.09 8.39 -0.27
C PHE A 53 -1.34 9.14 -1.37
N TYR A 54 -0.57 10.15 -0.98
CA TYR A 54 0.48 10.71 -1.84
C TYR A 54 1.57 9.67 -2.10
N ILE A 55 2.33 9.85 -3.18
CA ILE A 55 3.50 9.01 -3.46
C ILE A 55 4.54 9.15 -2.33
N GLY A 56 4.79 10.39 -1.92
CA GLY A 56 5.68 10.71 -0.83
C GLY A 56 5.64 12.18 -0.46
N TYR A 57 6.43 12.54 0.55
CA TYR A 57 6.59 13.88 1.05
C TYR A 57 8.07 14.27 1.05
N ASP A 58 8.40 15.36 0.38
CA ASP A 58 9.72 15.97 0.43
C ASP A 58 9.79 16.94 1.62
N ALA A 59 10.50 16.52 2.66
CA ALA A 59 10.70 17.32 3.87
C ALA A 59 11.66 18.49 3.69
N GLU A 60 12.58 18.44 2.72
CA GLU A 60 13.48 19.56 2.43
C GLU A 60 12.72 20.67 1.71
N GLN A 61 11.82 20.28 0.81
CA GLN A 61 11.01 21.21 0.01
C GLN A 61 9.63 21.50 0.62
N THR A 62 9.30 20.87 1.76
CA THR A 62 8.02 20.98 2.46
C THR A 62 6.82 20.78 1.53
N ARG A 63 6.87 19.73 0.70
CA ARG A 63 5.93 19.50 -0.40
C ARG A 63 5.62 18.02 -0.57
N TYR A 64 4.36 17.69 -0.88
CA TYR A 64 3.99 16.38 -1.38
C TYR A 64 4.43 16.18 -2.84
N THR A 65 4.91 14.99 -3.17
CA THR A 65 5.18 14.60 -4.56
C THR A 65 3.90 14.68 -5.38
N GLU A 66 4.02 15.07 -6.64
CA GLU A 66 2.90 15.03 -7.58
C GLU A 66 2.44 13.58 -7.79
N GLY A 67 1.15 13.33 -7.60
CA GLY A 67 0.53 12.02 -7.80
C GLY A 67 0.08 11.34 -6.51
N TRP A 68 -0.78 10.35 -6.69
CA TRP A 68 -1.36 9.53 -5.62
C TRP A 68 -1.26 8.07 -5.99
N TYR A 69 -1.20 7.21 -4.98
CA TYR A 69 -1.38 5.78 -5.18
C TYR A 69 -2.87 5.47 -5.32
N ASP A 70 -3.33 5.38 -6.56
CA ASP A 70 -4.71 5.10 -6.92
C ASP A 70 -4.94 3.61 -7.23
N LEU A 71 -3.94 2.86 -7.67
CA LEU A 71 -4.08 1.44 -8.04
C LEU A 71 -4.05 0.51 -6.83
N MET A 72 -5.07 -0.34 -6.70
CA MET A 72 -5.16 -1.38 -5.67
C MET A 72 -4.12 -2.48 -5.84
N ALA A 73 -3.73 -2.76 -7.08
CA ALA A 73 -2.68 -3.71 -7.39
C ALA A 73 -1.33 -2.99 -7.49
N SER A 74 -0.95 -2.19 -6.50
CA SER A 74 0.38 -1.58 -6.41
C SER A 74 1.02 -1.91 -5.06
N GLU A 75 2.31 -1.64 -4.91
CA GLU A 75 3.01 -1.79 -3.62
C GLU A 75 2.34 -1.00 -2.48
N ALA A 76 1.61 0.06 -2.82
CA ALA A 76 0.83 0.85 -1.88
C ALA A 76 -0.33 0.08 -1.24
N ARG A 77 -0.72 -1.10 -1.76
CA ARG A 77 -1.74 -1.95 -1.13
C ARG A 77 -1.38 -2.33 0.30
N LEU A 78 -0.10 -2.63 0.54
CA LEU A 78 0.36 -3.02 1.87
C LEU A 78 0.32 -1.83 2.84
N ALA A 79 0.80 -0.66 2.41
CA ALA A 79 0.69 0.59 3.17
C ALA A 79 -0.78 0.92 3.51
N SER A 80 -1.66 0.80 2.50
CA SER A 80 -3.11 1.01 2.63
C SER A 80 -3.73 0.08 3.66
N TYR A 81 -3.39 -1.21 3.60
CA TYR A 81 -3.89 -2.22 4.54
C TYR A 81 -3.41 -1.97 5.97
N VAL A 82 -2.12 -1.65 6.15
CA VAL A 82 -1.54 -1.33 7.46
C VAL A 82 -2.21 -0.08 8.05
N ALA A 83 -2.38 0.99 7.26
CA ALA A 83 -2.97 2.23 7.74
C ALA A 83 -4.46 2.07 8.13
N VAL A 84 -5.24 1.33 7.33
CA VAL A 84 -6.66 1.04 7.64
C VAL A 84 -6.78 0.12 8.87
N SER A 85 -5.99 -0.95 8.95
CA SER A 85 -6.04 -1.89 10.07
C SER A 85 -5.64 -1.26 11.41
N ARG A 86 -4.78 -0.23 11.37
CA ARG A 86 -4.39 0.58 12.53
C ARG A 86 -5.37 1.72 12.84
N GLY A 87 -6.44 1.88 12.06
CA GLY A 87 -7.44 2.94 12.25
C GLY A 87 -6.91 4.36 11.97
N GLN A 88 -5.75 4.48 11.32
CA GLN A 88 -5.16 5.79 11.01
C GLN A 88 -5.83 6.47 9.81
N VAL A 89 -6.44 5.68 8.92
CA VAL A 89 -7.22 6.20 7.78
C VAL A 89 -8.57 5.48 7.71
N GLU A 90 -9.55 6.16 7.10
CA GLU A 90 -10.91 5.63 6.97
C GLU A 90 -10.94 4.36 6.09
N SER A 91 -11.79 3.38 6.42
CA SER A 91 -11.98 2.19 5.56
C SER A 91 -12.51 2.52 4.16
N ARG A 92 -13.04 3.74 3.95
CA ARG A 92 -13.41 4.26 2.62
C ARG A 92 -12.22 4.37 1.68
N HIS A 93 -11.01 4.56 2.21
CA HIS A 93 -9.76 4.50 1.45
C HIS A 93 -9.64 3.21 0.62
N TRP A 94 -9.95 2.06 1.21
CA TRP A 94 -9.90 0.77 0.52
C TRP A 94 -10.84 0.67 -0.69
N ARG A 95 -11.94 1.43 -0.67
CA ARG A 95 -12.88 1.51 -1.80
C ARG A 95 -12.46 2.54 -2.85
N ALA A 96 -11.67 3.54 -2.47
CA ALA A 96 -11.16 4.56 -3.38
C ALA A 96 -10.02 4.04 -4.28
N LEU A 97 -9.34 2.96 -3.87
CA LEU A 97 -8.34 2.30 -4.70
C LEU A 97 -8.99 1.69 -5.95
N SER A 98 -8.53 2.15 -7.12
CA SER A 98 -8.88 1.67 -8.44
C SER A 98 -8.56 0.19 -8.58
N ARG A 99 -9.55 -0.55 -9.09
CA ARG A 99 -9.44 -1.98 -9.47
C ARG A 99 -9.27 -2.12 -10.97
N ALA A 100 -8.65 -1.14 -11.64
CA ALA A 100 -8.45 -1.14 -13.07
C ALA A 100 -8.01 -2.53 -13.55
N LEU A 101 -8.79 -3.14 -14.44
CA LEU A 101 -8.51 -4.43 -15.02
C LEU A 101 -7.97 -4.23 -16.44
N ALA A 102 -6.89 -4.90 -16.78
CA ALA A 102 -6.42 -5.04 -18.15
C ALA A 102 -6.39 -6.52 -18.50
N GLY A 103 -6.71 -6.85 -19.74
CA GLY A 103 -6.77 -8.23 -20.21
C GLY A 103 -6.70 -8.32 -21.73
N GLY A 104 -6.26 -9.47 -22.20
CA GLY A 104 -6.17 -9.84 -23.61
C GLY A 104 -6.05 -11.36 -23.74
N GLY A 105 -6.77 -11.97 -24.69
CA GLY A 105 -6.75 -13.42 -24.91
C GLY A 105 -7.43 -14.24 -23.79
N GLY A 106 -8.61 -13.82 -23.32
CA GLY A 106 -9.44 -14.59 -22.37
C GLY A 106 -8.96 -14.59 -20.91
N ARG A 107 -7.94 -13.80 -20.58
CA ARG A 107 -7.46 -13.60 -19.20
C ARG A 107 -7.55 -12.13 -18.82
N CYS A 108 -7.98 -11.87 -17.59
CA CYS A 108 -8.17 -10.55 -17.02
C CYS A 108 -7.34 -10.43 -15.73
N GLY A 109 -6.65 -9.31 -15.52
CA GLY A 109 -5.88 -9.07 -14.31
C GLY A 109 -5.91 -7.60 -13.91
N MET A 110 -5.61 -7.31 -12.65
CA MET A 110 -5.54 -5.93 -12.17
C MET A 110 -4.26 -5.26 -12.65
N VAL A 111 -4.38 -4.02 -13.11
CA VAL A 111 -3.26 -3.19 -13.51
C VAL A 111 -2.52 -2.69 -12.28
N SER A 112 -1.20 -2.85 -12.33
CA SER A 112 -0.21 -2.28 -11.44
C SER A 112 0.65 -1.32 -12.22
N VAL A 113 1.03 -0.23 -11.60
CA VAL A 113 2.10 0.63 -12.09
C VAL A 113 3.15 0.70 -11.00
N ASP A 114 4.39 0.44 -11.37
CA ASP A 114 5.58 0.55 -10.51
C ASP A 114 6.62 1.38 -11.29
N GLY A 115 6.78 2.64 -10.91
CA GLY A 115 7.51 3.64 -11.72
C GLY A 115 6.89 3.82 -13.11
N ASP A 116 7.72 3.72 -14.16
CA ASP A 116 7.28 3.81 -15.56
C ASP A 116 6.75 2.48 -16.14
N HIS A 117 6.72 1.41 -15.33
CA HIS A 117 6.37 0.07 -15.79
C HIS A 117 4.94 -0.32 -15.40
N VAL A 118 4.15 -0.71 -16.40
CA VAL A 118 2.81 -1.28 -16.21
C VAL A 118 2.92 -2.81 -16.11
N ARG A 119 2.35 -3.40 -15.06
CA ARG A 119 2.21 -4.86 -14.89
C ARG A 119 0.75 -5.24 -14.73
N VAL A 120 0.39 -6.48 -15.07
CA VAL A 120 -0.97 -7.01 -14.89
C VAL A 120 -0.92 -8.21 -13.95
N PHE A 121 -1.48 -8.05 -12.76
CA PHE A 121 -1.68 -9.12 -11.80
C PHE A 121 -2.92 -9.92 -12.16
N HIS A 122 -2.72 -11.07 -12.80
CA HIS A 122 -3.80 -12.00 -13.10
C HIS A 122 -4.21 -12.76 -11.83
N ALA A 123 -5.48 -12.67 -11.45
CA ALA A 123 -6.02 -13.52 -10.39
C ALA A 123 -6.28 -14.92 -10.94
N SER A 124 -5.98 -15.97 -10.15
CA SER A 124 -6.14 -17.37 -10.56
C SER A 124 -7.61 -17.81 -10.76
N SER A 125 -8.60 -16.96 -10.49
CA SER A 125 -9.99 -17.22 -10.80
C SER A 125 -10.40 -16.37 -12.01
N ALA A 126 -10.85 -17.05 -13.07
CA ALA A 126 -11.31 -16.46 -14.32
C ALA A 126 -12.48 -15.47 -14.11
N ALA A 127 -12.17 -14.22 -13.81
CA ALA A 127 -13.10 -13.13 -14.02
C ALA A 127 -13.02 -12.75 -15.51
N ALA A 128 -14.11 -12.92 -16.24
CA ALA A 128 -14.20 -12.45 -17.61
C ALA A 128 -14.06 -10.92 -17.63
N CYS A 129 -13.16 -10.41 -18.47
CA CYS A 129 -13.00 -8.97 -18.68
C CYS A 129 -14.28 -8.42 -19.36
N PRO A 130 -14.89 -7.33 -18.86
CA PRO A 130 -16.02 -6.69 -19.54
C PRO A 130 -15.59 -5.84 -20.75
N ILE A 131 -14.30 -5.81 -21.07
CA ILE A 131 -13.77 -5.08 -22.24
C ILE A 131 -13.94 -5.98 -23.46
N SER A 132 -15.08 -5.81 -24.13
CA SER A 132 -15.25 -6.23 -25.53
C SER A 132 -14.57 -5.17 -26.40
N ASP A 133 -13.60 -5.65 -27.20
CA ASP A 133 -13.03 -5.07 -28.42
C ASP A 133 -13.05 -3.54 -28.59
N LEU A 134 -11.88 -2.93 -28.39
CA LEU A 134 -11.39 -1.81 -29.20
C LEU A 134 -10.01 -2.16 -29.74
#